data_AF-A0A7S2VHA0-F1
#
_entry.id   AF-A0A7S2VHA0-F1
#
_cell.length_a   1.000
_cell.length_b   1.000
_cell.length_c   1.000
_cell.angle_alpha   90.00
_cell.angle_beta   90.00
_cell.angle_gamma   90.00
#
_symmetry.space_group_name_H-M   'P 1'
#
loop_
_entity.id
_entity.type
_entity.pdbx_description
1 polymer ?
#
loop_
_entity_poly.entity_id
_entity_poly.type
_entity_poly.pdbx_seq_one_letter_code
_entity_poly.pdbx_strand_id
1 'polypeptide(L)'
;MVALVPDGTAGTLISGGVEDALRSLGAKRAGEITPQASAYALLGVKGGEAAAEVLEPAAMGPVAAASVFGRGGVPSLNITARSAGFDDGNSASFSTNGFQPAMPVLSGWNAVFFDAEGTYLSSAKYDIRGSAASLVEAIDALEVGSVAAVAVADEGKDTFTAETLAALQTLGAKRLGALQYRSSYALIGVKGHGALAEAIADRHNGSVEVHAWYGAPAGEDPLAMPFASSEVSCGFFPCTPPLVHRADAQDVSGSGDGTCCEAAQDGFVSVVINSAGFGNGNVADFYLDGQLISTPSNRGFNAVELRADGSPKKLRSFDTYHYGGAEALVEFIQNLPNGTHVLFGVRDEASTNLTNASVAALEACGARRIRELGWRGAYALIGTKGGAALAETVR
;
A
#
# COMPACT_ATOMS: atom_id res chain seq x y z
N MET A 1 9.16 -29.27 -2.95
CA MET A 1 8.67 -30.07 -1.81
C MET A 1 9.06 -29.33 -0.55
N VAL A 2 8.10 -28.93 0.29
CA VAL A 2 8.37 -28.20 1.53
C VAL A 2 8.53 -29.23 2.65
N ALA A 3 9.70 -29.29 3.29
CA ALA A 3 9.89 -30.07 4.50
C ALA A 3 9.84 -29.11 5.70
N LEU A 4 8.75 -29.17 6.48
CA LEU A 4 8.65 -28.48 7.77
C LEU A 4 9.02 -29.52 8.84
N VAL A 5 10.10 -29.29 9.57
CA VAL A 5 10.40 -30.09 10.76
C VAL A 5 9.63 -29.46 11.92
N PRO A 6 8.66 -30.14 12.56
CA PRO A 6 7.97 -29.58 13.70
C PRO A 6 8.85 -29.61 14.95
N ASP A 7 8.54 -28.69 15.85
CA ASP A 7 9.08 -28.52 17.19
C ASP A 7 9.46 -29.86 17.85
N GLY A 8 10.75 -30.07 18.07
CA GLY A 8 11.29 -31.24 18.72
C GLY A 8 11.95 -30.83 20.02
N THR A 9 11.31 -31.18 21.13
CA THR A 9 11.90 -31.24 22.47
C THR A 9 13.37 -31.67 22.42
N ALA A 10 14.23 -30.92 23.12
CA ALA A 10 15.66 -31.09 23.29
C ALA A 10 16.25 -32.46 22.84
N GLY A 11 17.10 -32.42 21.80
CA GLY A 11 18.26 -33.32 21.75
C GLY A 11 18.48 -34.24 20.54
N THR A 12 17.90 -34.01 19.35
CA THR A 12 18.28 -34.83 18.18
C THR A 12 18.68 -33.97 16.98
N LEU A 13 19.92 -34.15 16.50
CA LEU A 13 20.36 -33.68 15.18
C LEU A 13 19.48 -34.34 14.11
N ILE A 14 19.21 -33.64 13.01
CA ILE A 14 18.58 -34.25 11.83
C ILE A 14 19.36 -35.52 11.44
N SER A 15 18.66 -36.64 11.26
CA SER A 15 19.31 -37.91 10.91
C SER A 15 20.03 -37.80 9.57
N GLY A 16 21.15 -38.51 9.37
CA GLY A 16 21.95 -38.44 8.13
C GLY A 16 21.15 -38.66 6.84
N GLY A 17 20.10 -39.49 6.88
CA GLY A 17 19.23 -39.70 5.71
C GLY A 17 18.38 -38.48 5.33
N VAL A 18 18.06 -37.60 6.28
CA VAL A 18 17.36 -36.33 6.01
C VAL A 18 18.34 -35.30 5.45
N GLU A 19 19.56 -35.25 5.98
CA GLU A 19 20.61 -34.38 5.46
C GLU A 19 20.94 -34.74 4.00
N ASP A 20 21.15 -36.02 3.70
CA ASP A 20 21.42 -36.50 2.33
C ASP A 20 20.26 -36.18 1.37
N ALA A 21 19.02 -36.28 1.84
CA ALA A 21 17.86 -35.91 1.05
C ALA A 21 17.83 -34.41 0.74
N LEU A 22 18.13 -33.54 1.72
CA LEU A 22 18.21 -32.09 1.52
C LEU A 22 19.37 -31.71 0.59
N ARG A 23 20.55 -32.34 0.76
CA ARG A 23 21.69 -32.15 -0.15
C ARG A 23 21.38 -32.59 -1.57
N SER A 24 20.60 -33.66 -1.73
CA SER A 24 20.15 -34.10 -3.05
C SER A 24 19.23 -33.08 -3.74
N LEU A 25 18.64 -32.15 -2.99
CA LEU A 25 17.85 -31.02 -3.48
C LEU A 25 18.68 -29.73 -3.64
N GLY A 26 20.00 -29.79 -3.45
CA GLY A 26 20.90 -28.65 -3.60
C GLY A 26 21.19 -27.87 -2.32
N ALA A 27 20.77 -28.36 -1.15
CA ALA A 27 21.05 -27.72 0.14
C ALA A 27 22.56 -27.67 0.44
N LYS A 28 23.07 -26.47 0.73
CA LYS A 28 24.46 -26.23 1.13
C LYS A 28 24.58 -26.21 2.66
N ARG A 29 23.56 -25.72 3.34
CA ARG A 29 23.52 -25.47 4.80
C ARG A 29 22.75 -26.54 5.59
N ALA A 30 22.37 -27.65 4.95
CA ALA A 30 21.66 -28.75 5.63
C ALA A 30 22.43 -29.27 6.87
N GLY A 31 23.75 -29.39 6.80
CA GLY A 31 24.57 -29.82 7.95
C GLY A 31 24.72 -28.79 9.08
N GLU A 32 24.23 -27.56 8.88
CA GLU A 32 24.22 -26.49 9.88
C GLU A 32 22.90 -26.46 10.68
N ILE A 33 21.93 -27.33 10.36
CA ILE A 33 20.66 -27.42 11.06
C ILE A 33 20.92 -28.01 12.47
N THR A 34 20.97 -27.12 13.46
CA THR A 34 21.13 -27.49 14.87
C THR A 34 19.76 -27.56 15.57
N PRO A 35 19.66 -28.23 16.73
CA PRO A 35 18.47 -28.20 17.57
C PRO A 35 18.06 -26.80 18.08
N GLN A 36 18.88 -25.77 17.83
CA GLN A 36 18.66 -24.39 18.25
C GLN A 36 18.25 -23.49 17.06
N ALA A 37 18.21 -24.02 15.84
CA ALA A 37 17.65 -23.29 14.69
C ALA A 37 16.13 -23.17 14.85
N SER A 38 15.58 -21.97 14.66
CA SER A 38 14.13 -21.74 14.79
C SER A 38 13.35 -22.13 13.54
N ALA A 39 13.98 -22.13 12.36
CA ALA A 39 13.37 -22.56 11.11
C ALA A 39 14.43 -22.86 10.05
N TYR A 40 14.13 -23.82 9.17
CA TYR A 40 14.89 -24.09 7.97
C TYR A 40 13.93 -24.24 6.78
N ALA A 41 14.17 -23.52 5.70
CA ALA A 41 13.39 -23.58 4.48
C ALA A 41 14.32 -23.75 3.27
N LEU A 42 14.00 -24.73 2.42
CA LEU A 42 14.75 -25.02 1.21
C LEU A 42 13.79 -25.12 0.04
N LEU A 43 14.08 -24.36 -1.02
CA LEU A 43 13.46 -24.54 -2.32
C LEU A 43 14.51 -25.06 -3.30
N GLY A 44 14.46 -26.37 -3.50
CA GLY A 44 15.44 -27.09 -4.30
C GLY A 44 14.79 -28.11 -5.24
N VAL A 45 15.51 -28.44 -6.31
CA VAL A 45 15.14 -29.49 -7.26
C VAL A 45 16.15 -30.63 -7.16
N LYS A 46 15.67 -31.87 -7.21
CA LYS A 46 16.53 -33.03 -7.02
C LYS A 46 17.58 -33.11 -8.13
N GLY A 47 18.86 -33.12 -7.77
CA GLY A 47 20.00 -33.12 -8.70
C GLY A 47 20.40 -31.76 -9.28
N GLY A 48 19.82 -30.65 -8.79
CA GLY A 48 20.20 -29.28 -9.15
C GLY A 48 20.67 -28.44 -7.96
N GLU A 49 21.08 -27.19 -8.20
CA GLU A 49 21.36 -26.23 -7.11
C GLU A 49 20.05 -25.70 -6.49
N ALA A 50 20.09 -25.39 -5.19
CA ALA A 50 18.96 -24.80 -4.51
C ALA A 50 18.67 -23.38 -5.04
N ALA A 51 17.40 -23.10 -5.32
CA ALA A 51 16.93 -21.78 -5.75
C ALA A 51 16.81 -20.80 -4.57
N ALA A 52 16.55 -21.33 -3.37
CA ALA A 52 16.59 -20.57 -2.11
C ALA A 52 16.86 -21.52 -0.95
N GLU A 53 17.68 -21.09 0.00
CA GLU A 53 17.94 -21.81 1.25
C GLU A 53 18.07 -20.82 2.40
N VAL A 54 17.18 -20.91 3.37
CA VAL A 54 17.12 -20.03 4.54
C VAL A 54 17.27 -20.88 5.80
N LEU A 55 18.20 -20.48 6.67
CA LEU A 55 18.43 -21.08 7.98
C LEU A 55 18.57 -19.95 9.00
N GLU A 56 17.59 -19.85 9.89
CA GLU A 56 17.54 -18.79 10.90
C GLU A 56 18.04 -19.28 12.27
N PRO A 57 18.97 -18.56 12.92
CA PRO A 57 19.26 -18.74 14.34
C PRO A 57 18.12 -18.20 15.20
N ALA A 58 18.07 -18.59 16.47
CA ALA A 58 16.84 -18.49 17.26
C ALA A 58 16.27 -17.05 17.45
N ALA A 59 14.97 -16.93 17.14
CA ALA A 59 14.02 -15.83 17.37
C ALA A 59 13.93 -14.66 16.35
N MET A 60 12.90 -14.70 15.47
CA MET A 60 11.95 -13.60 15.13
C MET A 60 11.02 -14.01 13.97
N GLY A 61 9.69 -14.11 14.23
CA GLY A 61 8.60 -14.00 13.23
C GLY A 61 8.47 -15.08 12.13
N PRO A 62 7.29 -15.18 11.45
CA PRO A 62 7.13 -16.09 10.33
C PRO A 62 7.85 -15.59 9.06
N VAL A 63 8.50 -16.50 8.34
CA VAL A 63 9.22 -16.22 7.08
C VAL A 63 8.51 -16.90 5.91
N ALA A 64 8.37 -16.18 4.79
CA ALA A 64 7.99 -16.71 3.49
C ALA A 64 9.17 -16.55 2.51
N ALA A 65 9.43 -17.57 1.68
CA ALA A 65 10.39 -17.51 0.58
C ALA A 65 9.63 -17.60 -0.76
N ALA A 66 9.93 -16.69 -1.71
CA ALA A 66 9.35 -16.67 -3.04
C ALA A 66 10.45 -16.56 -4.11
N SER A 67 10.32 -17.34 -5.20
CA SER A 67 11.10 -17.18 -6.44
C SER A 67 10.20 -17.39 -7.65
N VAL A 68 10.40 -16.61 -8.71
CA VAL A 68 9.70 -16.74 -10.01
C VAL A 68 10.67 -17.34 -11.04
N PHE A 69 10.23 -18.38 -11.75
CA PHE A 69 10.84 -18.78 -13.02
C PHE A 69 9.88 -18.45 -14.17
N GLY A 70 10.31 -17.52 -15.04
CA GLY A 70 9.67 -17.20 -16.31
C GLY A 70 10.74 -16.80 -17.31
N ARG A 71 10.69 -17.36 -18.53
CA ARG A 71 11.67 -17.12 -19.60
C ARG A 71 11.75 -15.63 -19.97
N GLY A 72 12.87 -14.99 -19.65
CA GLY A 72 13.47 -13.92 -20.45
C GLY A 72 12.80 -12.53 -20.49
N GLY A 73 11.98 -12.15 -19.51
CA GLY A 73 11.47 -10.78 -19.37
C GLY A 73 12.06 -10.10 -18.12
N VAL A 74 12.55 -8.86 -18.26
CA VAL A 74 13.14 -8.08 -17.15
C VAL A 74 12.04 -7.76 -16.12
N PRO A 75 12.27 -7.91 -14.80
CA PRO A 75 11.28 -7.57 -13.79
C PRO A 75 10.96 -6.06 -13.83
N SER A 76 9.69 -5.71 -13.90
CA SER A 76 9.24 -4.31 -13.75
C SER A 76 8.80 -4.06 -12.30
N LEU A 77 9.46 -3.15 -11.61
CA LEU A 77 9.14 -2.72 -10.25
C LEU A 77 8.33 -1.42 -10.30
N ASN A 78 7.05 -1.49 -9.96
CA ASN A 78 6.15 -0.35 -9.77
C ASN A 78 6.31 0.17 -8.33
N ILE A 79 6.54 1.46 -8.17
CA ILE A 79 6.66 2.11 -6.86
C ILE A 79 5.81 3.37 -6.82
N THR A 80 5.02 3.50 -5.75
CA THR A 80 4.38 4.74 -5.31
C THR A 80 5.01 5.17 -4.00
N ALA A 81 5.36 6.45 -3.89
CA ALA A 81 5.79 7.07 -2.64
C ALA A 81 4.92 8.29 -2.38
N ARG A 82 4.26 8.31 -1.23
CA ARG A 82 3.44 9.43 -0.76
C ARG A 82 4.06 10.03 0.49
N SER A 83 4.13 11.35 0.51
CA SER A 83 4.61 12.14 1.63
C SER A 83 3.58 13.18 2.02
N ALA A 84 3.38 13.31 3.33
CA ALA A 84 2.59 14.35 3.95
C ALA A 84 3.36 14.88 5.16
N GLY A 85 3.76 16.15 5.09
CA GLY A 85 4.28 16.89 6.24
C GLY A 85 3.26 16.94 7.39
N PHE A 86 3.68 17.42 8.56
CA PHE A 86 2.86 17.40 9.79
C PHE A 86 1.46 17.98 9.58
N ASP A 87 1.40 19.13 8.90
CA ASP A 87 0.17 19.88 8.71
C ASP A 87 -0.70 19.33 7.57
N ASP A 88 -0.18 18.38 6.78
CA ASP A 88 -0.76 17.91 5.51
C ASP A 88 -1.12 16.42 5.53
N GLY A 89 -1.06 15.78 6.70
CA GLY A 89 -1.46 14.38 6.92
C GLY A 89 -0.49 13.57 7.74
N ASN A 90 0.72 14.08 8.01
CA ASN A 90 1.75 13.47 8.84
C ASN A 90 1.97 11.98 8.53
N SER A 91 2.30 11.68 7.28
CA SER A 91 2.40 10.30 6.80
C SER A 91 3.46 10.16 5.72
N ALA A 92 4.22 9.07 5.77
CA ALA A 92 4.99 8.57 4.66
C ALA A 92 4.47 7.17 4.35
N SER A 93 4.05 6.93 3.11
CA SER A 93 3.56 5.63 2.69
C SER A 93 4.14 5.24 1.36
N PHE A 94 4.40 3.95 1.22
CA PHE A 94 4.93 3.37 0.00
C PHE A 94 4.00 2.26 -0.46
N SER A 95 3.93 2.05 -1.77
CA SER A 95 3.34 0.88 -2.38
C SER A 95 4.28 0.39 -3.46
N THR A 96 4.63 -0.89 -3.45
CA THR A 96 5.60 -1.49 -4.36
C THR A 96 4.94 -2.71 -4.98
N ASN A 97 4.69 -2.69 -6.28
CA ASN A 97 3.91 -3.72 -6.97
C ASN A 97 2.55 -4.00 -6.30
N GLY A 98 1.92 -2.98 -5.73
CA GLY A 98 0.64 -3.09 -5.00
C GLY A 98 0.77 -3.60 -3.54
N PHE A 99 1.98 -3.95 -3.09
CA PHE A 99 2.26 -4.29 -1.70
C PHE A 99 2.68 -3.05 -0.91
N GLN A 100 2.07 -2.84 0.26
CA GLN A 100 2.49 -1.79 1.19
C GLN A 100 3.48 -2.35 2.20
N PRO A 101 4.79 -2.04 2.10
CA PRO A 101 5.74 -2.50 3.10
C PRO A 101 5.34 -2.00 4.49
N ALA A 102 5.41 -2.90 5.47
CA ALA A 102 5.11 -2.58 6.85
C ALA A 102 6.10 -1.52 7.33
N MET A 103 5.60 -0.33 7.65
CA MET A 103 6.39 0.79 8.12
C MET A 103 5.89 1.22 9.51
N PRO A 104 6.77 1.30 10.53
CA PRO A 104 6.40 1.91 11.81
C PRO A 104 6.09 3.39 11.60
N VAL A 105 4.89 3.85 11.99
CA VAL A 105 4.46 5.25 11.85
C VAL A 105 5.28 6.16 12.78
N LEU A 106 6.32 6.85 12.27
CA LEU A 106 7.06 7.88 13.00
C LEU A 106 7.51 9.03 12.09
N SER A 107 7.78 10.18 12.71
CA SER A 107 8.28 11.42 12.12
C SER A 107 9.68 11.27 11.50
N GLY A 108 9.93 11.96 10.38
CA GLY A 108 11.23 12.03 9.72
C GLY A 108 11.24 11.49 8.29
N TRP A 109 12.43 11.09 7.86
CA TRP A 109 12.64 10.47 6.55
C TRP A 109 12.34 8.99 6.61
N ASN A 110 11.66 8.48 5.59
CA ASN A 110 11.31 7.08 5.46
C ASN A 110 11.77 6.60 4.10
N ALA A 111 12.27 5.37 4.02
CA ALA A 111 12.75 4.83 2.76
C ALA A 111 12.48 3.34 2.61
N VAL A 112 12.33 2.93 1.36
CA VAL A 112 12.28 1.54 0.91
C VAL A 112 13.34 1.37 -0.18
N PHE A 113 14.13 0.30 -0.08
CA PHE A 113 15.29 0.04 -0.92
C PHE A 113 15.14 -1.28 -1.66
N PHE A 114 15.65 -1.30 -2.89
CA PHE A 114 15.65 -2.44 -3.79
C PHE A 114 17.01 -2.60 -4.46
N ASP A 115 17.38 -3.82 -4.84
CA ASP A 115 18.58 -4.07 -5.66
C ASP A 115 18.37 -3.62 -7.12
N ALA A 116 19.37 -3.84 -7.97
CA ALA A 116 19.34 -3.44 -9.37
C ALA A 116 18.32 -4.22 -10.20
N GLU A 117 17.90 -5.39 -9.72
CA GLU A 117 16.88 -6.26 -10.30
C GLU A 117 15.47 -5.92 -9.80
N GLY A 118 15.34 -4.98 -8.86
CA GLY A 118 14.07 -4.57 -8.27
C GLY A 118 13.58 -5.47 -7.12
N THR A 119 14.45 -6.32 -6.58
CA THR A 119 14.18 -7.14 -5.39
C THR A 119 14.22 -6.27 -4.15
N TYR A 120 13.24 -6.42 -3.26
CA TYR A 120 13.20 -5.71 -1.98
C TYR A 120 14.44 -6.05 -1.12
N LEU A 121 15.15 -5.03 -0.67
CA LEU A 121 16.28 -5.17 0.25
C LEU A 121 15.84 -4.89 1.68
N SER A 122 15.31 -3.71 1.92
CA SER A 122 14.94 -3.26 3.26
C SER A 122 14.03 -2.04 3.21
N SER A 123 13.39 -1.76 4.34
CA SER A 123 12.72 -0.50 4.60
C SER A 123 13.14 -0.01 5.98
N ALA A 124 13.25 1.30 6.12
CA ALA A 124 13.71 1.90 7.35
C ALA A 124 13.15 3.31 7.52
N LYS A 125 13.08 3.70 8.78
CA LYS A 125 12.78 5.06 9.22
C LYS A 125 14.06 5.71 9.73
N TYR A 126 14.14 7.01 9.57
CA TYR A 126 15.28 7.82 9.98
C TYR A 126 14.72 9.02 10.74
N ASP A 127 14.63 8.84 12.07
CA ASP A 127 14.08 9.83 13.00
C ASP A 127 15.05 11.00 13.16
N ILE A 128 14.56 12.15 12.72
CA ILE A 128 15.21 13.46 12.70
C ILE A 128 15.49 14.06 14.09
N ARG A 129 14.97 13.50 15.19
CA ARG A 129 15.37 13.94 16.54
C ARG A 129 16.64 13.24 17.06
N GLY A 130 17.12 12.21 16.35
CA GLY A 130 18.27 11.39 16.72
C GLY A 130 19.54 11.67 15.89
N SER A 131 19.48 11.53 14.55
CA SER A 131 20.55 11.86 13.59
C SER A 131 20.15 11.52 12.14
N ALA A 132 20.46 12.39 11.17
CA ALA A 132 20.30 12.11 9.73
C ALA A 132 21.37 11.16 9.14
N ALA A 133 22.41 10.83 9.90
CA ALA A 133 23.54 10.02 9.43
C ALA A 133 23.12 8.62 8.95
N SER A 134 22.14 8.00 9.61
CA SER A 134 21.71 6.65 9.26
C SER A 134 21.01 6.56 7.89
N LEU A 135 20.38 7.64 7.41
CA LEU A 135 19.82 7.67 6.05
C LEU A 135 20.94 7.74 5.00
N VAL A 136 21.95 8.55 5.26
CA VAL A 136 23.13 8.69 4.40
C VAL A 136 23.85 7.35 4.28
N GLU A 137 24.13 6.70 5.41
CA GLU A 137 24.77 5.38 5.45
C GLU A 137 23.99 4.34 4.65
N ALA A 138 22.66 4.31 4.78
CA ALA A 138 21.82 3.38 4.04
C ALA A 138 21.84 3.64 2.52
N ILE A 139 21.79 4.91 2.09
CA ILE A 139 21.85 5.27 0.67
C ILE A 139 23.25 5.01 0.08
N ASP A 140 24.31 5.22 0.85
CA ASP A 140 25.69 5.01 0.41
C ASP A 140 26.08 3.53 0.38
N ALA A 141 25.42 2.69 1.18
CA ALA A 141 25.58 1.24 1.12
C ALA A 141 24.93 0.61 -0.12
N LEU A 142 24.07 1.33 -0.86
CA LEU A 142 23.46 0.82 -2.08
C LEU A 142 24.46 0.71 -3.23
N GLU A 143 24.37 -0.39 -3.96
CA GLU A 143 25.10 -0.54 -5.22
C GLU A 143 24.52 0.39 -6.30
N VAL A 144 25.36 0.77 -7.26
CA VAL A 144 24.91 1.56 -8.42
C VAL A 144 23.90 0.72 -9.22
N GLY A 145 22.75 1.30 -9.52
CA GLY A 145 21.61 0.60 -10.13
C GLY A 145 20.50 0.22 -9.14
N SER A 146 20.77 0.18 -7.83
CA SER A 146 19.73 -0.02 -6.81
C SER A 146 18.68 1.09 -6.83
N VAL A 147 17.43 0.73 -6.50
CA VAL A 147 16.30 1.67 -6.45
C VAL A 147 16.01 2.05 -5.01
N ALA A 148 15.71 3.32 -4.78
CA ALA A 148 15.25 3.81 -3.50
C ALA A 148 14.01 4.69 -3.67
N ALA A 149 12.99 4.43 -2.87
CA ALA A 149 11.84 5.30 -2.69
C ALA A 149 11.92 5.95 -1.32
N VAL A 150 11.78 7.27 -1.26
CA VAL A 150 11.98 8.08 -0.07
C VAL A 150 10.81 9.03 0.11
N ALA A 151 10.30 9.19 1.33
CA ALA A 151 9.20 10.08 1.66
C ALA A 151 9.33 10.66 3.07
N VAL A 152 8.88 11.90 3.25
CA VAL A 152 8.88 12.60 4.56
C VAL A 152 7.53 12.46 5.26
N ALA A 153 7.56 12.24 6.58
CA ALA A 153 6.43 12.38 7.49
C ALA A 153 6.78 13.39 8.60
N ASP A 154 5.81 14.20 9.04
CA ASP A 154 6.00 15.29 10.03
C ASP A 154 6.92 16.41 9.51
N GLU A 155 8.23 16.16 9.54
CA GLU A 155 9.29 17.13 9.37
C GLU A 155 10.50 16.39 8.75
N GLY A 156 11.17 17.00 7.76
CA GLY A 156 12.37 16.44 7.13
C GLY A 156 13.50 17.44 6.91
N LYS A 157 13.33 18.70 7.34
CA LYS A 157 14.30 19.79 7.16
C LYS A 157 15.17 20.01 8.39
N ASP A 158 14.64 19.75 9.58
CA ASP A 158 15.35 19.77 10.84
C ASP A 158 16.28 18.54 10.84
N THR A 159 17.59 18.76 10.88
CA THR A 159 18.69 17.80 10.58
C THR A 159 19.01 17.51 9.10
N PHE A 160 18.40 18.20 8.13
CA PHE A 160 18.81 18.09 6.73
C PHE A 160 20.21 18.71 6.51
N THR A 161 21.23 17.87 6.33
CA THR A 161 22.62 18.29 6.13
C THR A 161 23.02 18.33 4.65
N ALA A 162 24.20 18.90 4.37
CA ALA A 162 24.80 18.83 3.04
C ALA A 162 25.10 17.38 2.62
N GLU A 163 25.38 16.48 3.57
CA GLU A 163 25.61 15.06 3.31
C GLU A 163 24.31 14.34 2.94
N THR A 164 23.19 14.64 3.63
CA THR A 164 21.87 14.13 3.23
C THR A 164 21.47 14.59 1.83
N LEU A 165 21.73 15.86 1.51
CA LEU A 165 21.51 16.38 0.15
C LEU A 165 22.35 15.61 -0.88
N ALA A 166 23.65 15.43 -0.61
CA ALA A 166 24.55 14.71 -1.51
C ALA A 166 24.10 13.25 -1.71
N ALA A 167 23.74 12.55 -0.63
CA ALA A 167 23.23 11.18 -0.69
C ALA A 167 21.96 11.09 -1.56
N LEU A 168 20.95 11.93 -1.31
CA LEU A 168 19.73 11.94 -2.12
C LEU A 168 19.96 12.37 -3.58
N GLN A 169 20.96 13.22 -3.84
CA GLN A 169 21.38 13.57 -5.21
C GLN A 169 22.00 12.37 -5.96
N THR A 170 22.59 11.40 -5.27
CA THR A 170 23.03 10.15 -5.91
C THR A 170 21.87 9.29 -6.42
N LEU A 171 20.67 9.48 -5.88
CA LEU A 171 19.40 8.93 -6.38
C LEU A 171 18.73 9.86 -7.40
N GLY A 172 19.32 11.03 -7.67
CA GLY A 172 18.86 11.99 -8.67
C GLY A 172 17.91 13.07 -8.20
N ALA A 173 17.79 13.30 -6.88
CA ALA A 173 17.00 14.40 -6.34
C ALA A 173 17.48 15.77 -6.90
N LYS A 174 16.54 16.60 -7.35
CA LYS A 174 16.81 17.94 -7.92
C LYS A 174 16.07 19.06 -7.20
N ARG A 175 15.00 18.75 -6.45
CA ARG A 175 14.07 19.72 -5.89
C ARG A 175 14.27 19.98 -4.40
N LEU A 176 15.23 19.29 -3.77
CA LEU A 176 15.54 19.42 -2.33
C LEU A 176 15.98 20.82 -1.88
N GLY A 177 16.44 21.67 -2.79
CA GLY A 177 16.73 23.08 -2.48
C GLY A 177 15.50 23.89 -2.05
N ALA A 178 14.30 23.40 -2.36
CA ALA A 178 13.02 23.99 -1.94
C ALA A 178 12.46 23.36 -0.65
N LEU A 179 13.14 22.40 -0.03
CA LEU A 179 12.66 21.76 1.20
C LEU A 179 12.60 22.77 2.35
N GLN A 180 11.40 22.98 2.90
CA GLN A 180 11.16 23.83 4.06
C GLN A 180 10.72 22.98 5.26
N TYR A 181 10.73 23.59 6.45
CA TYR A 181 10.18 23.00 7.66
C TYR A 181 8.78 22.44 7.41
N ARG A 182 8.59 21.14 7.67
CA ARG A 182 7.32 20.40 7.47
C ARG A 182 6.78 20.35 6.04
N SER A 183 7.64 20.48 5.04
CA SER A 183 7.25 20.23 3.65
C SER A 183 6.91 18.75 3.44
N SER A 184 6.04 18.49 2.46
CA SER A 184 5.85 17.15 1.90
C SER A 184 6.88 16.93 0.79
N TYR A 185 7.64 15.84 0.84
CA TYR A 185 8.65 15.49 -0.16
C TYR A 185 8.67 13.99 -0.42
N ALA A 186 8.58 13.59 -1.69
CA ALA A 186 8.71 12.20 -2.11
C ALA A 186 9.61 12.08 -3.34
N LEU A 187 10.43 11.03 -3.37
CA LEU A 187 11.40 10.71 -4.42
C LEU A 187 11.37 9.20 -4.69
N ILE A 188 11.40 8.83 -5.97
CA ILE A 188 11.78 7.50 -6.42
C ILE A 188 12.97 7.67 -7.35
N GLY A 189 14.09 7.06 -7.02
CA GLY A 189 15.34 7.25 -7.74
C GLY A 189 16.22 6.01 -7.80
N VAL A 190 17.09 5.99 -8.80
CA VAL A 190 18.02 4.90 -9.06
C VAL A 190 19.43 5.40 -8.79
N LYS A 191 20.16 4.72 -7.89
CA LYS A 191 21.51 5.07 -7.49
C LYS A 191 22.41 5.15 -8.74
N GLY A 192 22.99 6.32 -8.97
CA GLY A 192 23.88 6.59 -10.10
C GLY A 192 23.20 6.84 -11.46
N HIS A 193 21.86 6.72 -11.56
CA HIS A 193 21.13 6.85 -12.83
C HIS A 193 20.07 7.97 -12.82
N GLY A 194 19.69 8.44 -11.64
CA GLY A 194 18.84 9.61 -11.47
C GLY A 194 17.42 9.29 -10.98
N ALA A 195 16.63 10.35 -10.81
CA ALA A 195 15.27 10.25 -10.30
C ALA A 195 14.32 9.75 -11.39
N LEU A 196 13.48 8.78 -11.03
CA LEU A 196 12.35 8.35 -11.84
C LEU A 196 11.13 9.27 -11.61
N ALA A 197 10.92 9.69 -10.36
CA ALA A 197 9.89 10.65 -10.00
C ALA A 197 10.26 11.43 -8.74
N GLU A 198 9.92 12.71 -8.68
CA GLU A 198 10.22 13.59 -7.53
C GLU A 198 9.16 14.69 -7.39
N ALA A 199 8.59 14.82 -6.20
CA ALA A 199 7.64 15.87 -5.88
C ALA A 199 7.92 16.50 -4.53
N ILE A 200 7.60 17.79 -4.44
CA ILE A 200 7.67 18.58 -3.23
C ILE A 200 6.47 19.52 -3.18
N ALA A 201 5.90 19.67 -1.99
CA ALA A 201 4.91 20.68 -1.66
C ALA A 201 5.33 21.40 -0.39
N ASP A 202 5.23 22.73 -0.41
CA ASP A 202 5.46 23.56 0.76
C ASP A 202 4.47 23.20 1.88
N ARG A 203 4.83 23.58 3.10
CA ARG A 203 3.96 23.44 4.26
C ARG A 203 2.56 24.03 3.98
N HIS A 204 1.50 23.30 4.34
CA HIS A 204 0.10 23.66 4.10
C HIS A 204 -0.35 23.59 2.63
N ASN A 205 0.49 23.10 1.72
CA ASN A 205 0.15 22.93 0.32
C ASN A 205 -0.15 21.45 -0.01
N GLY A 206 -0.50 20.66 1.00
CA GLY A 206 -0.96 19.30 0.86
C GLY A 206 0.15 18.24 0.79
N SER A 207 -0.29 16.99 0.66
CA SER A 207 0.59 15.84 0.45
C SER A 207 1.05 15.77 -1.00
N VAL A 208 2.24 15.20 -1.21
CA VAL A 208 2.72 14.82 -2.54
C VAL A 208 2.71 13.32 -2.72
N GLU A 209 2.42 12.86 -3.93
CA GLU A 209 2.51 11.47 -4.32
C GLU A 209 3.27 11.39 -5.65
N VAL A 210 4.20 10.46 -5.72
CA VAL A 210 4.96 10.15 -6.93
C VAL A 210 4.85 8.69 -7.24
N HIS A 211 4.83 8.38 -8.54
CA HIS A 211 4.67 7.03 -9.06
C HIS A 211 5.71 6.80 -10.16
N ALA A 212 6.32 5.61 -10.18
CA ALA A 212 7.31 5.24 -11.18
C ALA A 212 7.33 3.74 -11.43
N TRP A 213 7.70 3.37 -12.66
CA TRP A 213 8.07 2.01 -13.03
C TRP A 213 9.57 1.94 -13.29
N TYR A 214 10.25 0.99 -12.63
CA TYR A 214 11.65 0.66 -12.86
C TYR A 214 11.73 -0.65 -13.64
N GLY A 215 12.59 -0.74 -14.67
CA GLY A 215 12.79 -1.97 -15.45
C GLY A 215 11.82 -2.22 -16.62
N ALA A 216 10.90 -1.30 -16.93
CA ALA A 216 10.04 -1.42 -18.12
C ALA A 216 10.83 -1.15 -19.42
N PRO A 217 10.67 -1.95 -20.49
CA PRO A 217 11.21 -1.61 -21.79
C PRO A 217 10.56 -0.32 -22.31
N ALA A 218 11.36 0.57 -22.90
CA ALA A 218 10.87 1.83 -23.45
C ALA A 218 9.88 1.57 -24.60
N GLY A 219 8.58 1.81 -24.38
CA GLY A 219 7.60 1.91 -25.47
C GLY A 219 6.27 1.16 -25.35
N GLU A 220 5.93 0.51 -24.23
CA GLU A 220 4.61 -0.13 -24.06
C GLU A 220 3.73 0.58 -23.01
N ASP A 221 2.43 0.65 -23.30
CA ASP A 221 1.40 1.40 -22.57
C ASP A 221 1.21 0.86 -21.13
N PRO A 222 1.38 1.67 -20.07
CA PRO A 222 1.47 1.24 -18.68
C PRO A 222 0.21 0.59 -18.05
N LEU A 223 -0.87 0.40 -18.81
CA LEU A 223 -2.15 -0.10 -18.32
C LEU A 223 -2.40 -1.59 -18.59
N ALA A 224 -1.48 -2.31 -19.23
CA ALA A 224 -1.62 -3.74 -19.47
C ALA A 224 -0.43 -4.50 -18.88
N MET A 225 -0.72 -5.54 -18.08
CA MET A 225 0.12 -6.72 -17.73
C MET A 225 0.29 -6.99 -16.22
N PRO A 226 0.34 -8.29 -15.81
CA PRO A 226 -0.49 -8.80 -14.72
C PRO A 226 0.24 -9.02 -13.38
N PHE A 227 -0.54 -8.97 -12.30
CA PHE A 227 -0.15 -9.19 -10.90
C PHE A 227 -0.03 -10.69 -10.56
N ALA A 228 0.85 -11.05 -9.62
CA ALA A 228 0.85 -12.31 -8.85
C ALA A 228 1.87 -12.17 -7.68
N SER A 229 1.67 -12.63 -6.44
CA SER A 229 0.54 -13.27 -5.75
C SER A 229 0.83 -13.26 -4.23
N SER A 230 0.04 -12.53 -3.45
CA SER A 230 -0.54 -13.04 -2.20
C SER A 230 -2.04 -13.14 -2.47
N GLU A 231 -2.79 -14.03 -1.83
CA GLU A 231 -4.25 -14.05 -1.96
C GLU A 231 -4.83 -12.73 -1.44
N VAL A 232 -4.91 -11.73 -2.33
CA VAL A 232 -5.64 -10.51 -2.11
C VAL A 232 -7.09 -10.84 -2.48
N SER A 233 -8.03 -10.43 -1.64
CA SER A 233 -9.45 -10.42 -2.05
C SER A 233 -9.54 -9.66 -3.36
N CYS A 234 -10.21 -10.23 -4.36
CA CYS A 234 -10.38 -9.60 -5.67
C CYS A 234 -10.98 -8.18 -5.54
N GLY A 235 -11.63 -7.84 -4.42
CA GLY A 235 -12.11 -6.49 -4.10
C GLY A 235 -11.02 -5.41 -4.02
N PHE A 236 -9.74 -5.78 -3.97
CA PHE A 236 -8.61 -4.83 -4.03
C PHE A 236 -7.73 -5.03 -5.28
N PHE A 237 -8.08 -5.96 -6.17
CA PHE A 237 -7.34 -6.20 -7.41
C PHE A 237 -7.69 -5.11 -8.46
N PRO A 238 -6.75 -4.38 -9.05
CA PRO A 238 -7.09 -3.33 -10.02
C PRO A 238 -7.40 -3.94 -11.39
N CYS A 239 -8.68 -3.98 -11.78
CA CYS A 239 -9.10 -4.49 -13.07
C CYS A 239 -8.58 -3.63 -14.23
N THR A 240 -8.03 -4.28 -15.25
CA THR A 240 -7.52 -3.59 -16.46
C THR A 240 -8.70 -3.05 -17.28
N PRO A 241 -8.83 -1.73 -17.52
CA PRO A 241 -9.91 -1.21 -18.37
C PRO A 241 -9.95 -1.89 -19.74
N PRO A 242 -11.13 -2.24 -20.29
CA PRO A 242 -12.47 -1.89 -19.81
C PRO A 242 -13.09 -2.93 -18.84
N LEU A 243 -12.27 -3.79 -18.23
CA LEU A 243 -12.74 -4.78 -17.28
C LEU A 243 -13.06 -4.13 -15.94
N VAL A 244 -14.04 -4.69 -15.25
CA VAL A 244 -14.54 -4.25 -13.96
C VAL A 244 -14.52 -5.40 -12.98
N HIS A 245 -14.54 -5.13 -11.67
CA HIS A 245 -14.66 -6.18 -10.67
C HIS A 245 -15.89 -7.04 -10.91
N ARG A 246 -15.72 -8.35 -10.80
CA ARG A 246 -16.84 -9.27 -10.76
C ARG A 246 -17.74 -8.95 -9.57
N ALA A 247 -19.03 -9.23 -9.71
CA ALA A 247 -19.99 -9.05 -8.62
C ALA A 247 -19.60 -9.79 -7.32
N ASP A 248 -18.86 -10.90 -7.42
CA ASP A 248 -18.35 -11.71 -6.30
C ASP A 248 -16.91 -11.36 -5.89
N ALA A 249 -16.30 -10.29 -6.42
CA ALA A 249 -14.89 -9.97 -6.19
C ALA A 249 -14.53 -9.78 -4.71
N GLN A 250 -15.46 -9.36 -3.85
CA GLN A 250 -15.18 -9.26 -2.41
C GLN A 250 -15.04 -10.63 -1.72
N ASP A 251 -15.70 -11.65 -2.26
CA ASP A 251 -15.76 -13.01 -1.70
C ASP A 251 -14.78 -13.98 -2.36
N VAL A 252 -14.21 -13.59 -3.49
CA VAL A 252 -13.24 -14.38 -4.26
C VAL A 252 -11.83 -13.87 -4.00
N SER A 253 -10.90 -14.77 -3.72
CA SER A 253 -9.48 -14.44 -3.66
C SER A 253 -8.86 -14.66 -5.04
N GLY A 254 -8.06 -13.70 -5.50
CA GLY A 254 -7.45 -13.77 -6.82
C GLY A 254 -6.52 -12.60 -7.10
N SER A 255 -5.69 -12.75 -8.12
CA SER A 255 -4.66 -11.78 -8.47
C SER A 255 -4.56 -11.54 -9.97
N GLY A 256 -5.63 -11.80 -10.73
CA GLY A 256 -5.64 -11.59 -12.17
C GLY A 256 -7.01 -11.22 -12.71
N ASP A 257 -7.02 -10.51 -13.83
CA ASP A 257 -8.26 -10.07 -14.50
C ASP A 257 -9.21 -11.24 -14.75
N GLY A 258 -8.71 -12.39 -15.22
CA GLY A 258 -9.53 -13.58 -15.48
C GLY A 258 -10.17 -14.21 -14.24
N THR A 259 -9.72 -13.85 -13.04
CA THR A 259 -10.27 -14.34 -11.77
C THR A 259 -11.13 -13.27 -11.08
N CYS A 260 -10.67 -12.03 -11.09
CA CYS A 260 -11.23 -10.92 -10.30
C CYS A 260 -12.14 -10.00 -11.09
N CYS A 261 -12.08 -10.04 -12.42
CA CYS A 261 -12.70 -9.05 -13.28
C CYS A 261 -13.58 -9.71 -14.37
N GLU A 262 -14.54 -8.94 -14.86
CA GLU A 262 -15.40 -9.28 -15.98
C GLU A 262 -15.55 -8.06 -16.90
N ALA A 263 -16.05 -8.28 -18.12
CA ALA A 263 -16.35 -7.17 -19.00
C ALA A 263 -17.44 -6.29 -18.37
N ALA A 264 -17.26 -4.97 -18.42
CA ALA A 264 -18.31 -4.04 -18.03
C ALA A 264 -19.60 -4.36 -18.79
N GLN A 265 -20.69 -4.59 -18.06
CA GLN A 265 -21.99 -4.80 -18.68
C GLN A 265 -22.53 -3.46 -19.18
N ASP A 266 -23.02 -3.43 -20.41
CA ASP A 266 -23.68 -2.25 -20.96
C ASP A 266 -24.81 -1.77 -20.05
N GLY A 267 -24.74 -0.50 -19.64
CA GLY A 267 -25.72 0.11 -18.74
C GLY A 267 -25.44 -0.05 -17.23
N PHE A 268 -24.30 -0.64 -16.84
CA PHE A 268 -23.85 -0.73 -15.45
C PHE A 268 -22.51 -0.01 -15.26
N VAL A 269 -22.29 0.53 -14.07
CA VAL A 269 -21.01 1.16 -13.67
C VAL A 269 -20.44 0.38 -12.49
N SER A 270 -19.16 0.05 -12.58
CA SER A 270 -18.43 -0.57 -11.47
C SER A 270 -17.93 0.48 -10.50
N VAL A 271 -18.03 0.19 -9.21
CA VAL A 271 -17.69 1.13 -8.15
C VAL A 271 -16.84 0.45 -7.09
N VAL A 272 -15.71 1.04 -6.75
CA VAL A 272 -14.86 0.61 -5.64
C VAL A 272 -14.55 1.78 -4.73
N ILE A 273 -14.59 1.52 -3.42
CA ILE A 273 -14.23 2.47 -2.38
C ILE A 273 -13.16 1.82 -1.49
N ASN A 274 -11.97 2.40 -1.43
CA ASN A 274 -10.92 2.00 -0.51
C ASN A 274 -10.87 2.97 0.66
N SER A 275 -11.29 2.54 1.85
CA SER A 275 -11.33 3.37 3.06
C SER A 275 -10.39 2.82 4.12
N ALA A 276 -9.64 3.71 4.78
CA ALA A 276 -8.83 3.34 5.93
C ALA A 276 -8.71 4.48 6.96
N GLY A 277 -8.76 4.10 8.24
CA GLY A 277 -8.42 4.98 9.35
C GLY A 277 -6.93 5.30 9.45
N PHE A 278 -6.57 6.19 10.37
CA PHE A 278 -5.24 6.80 10.45
C PHE A 278 -4.08 5.79 10.44
N GLY A 279 -4.17 4.77 11.30
CA GLY A 279 -3.11 3.78 11.46
C GLY A 279 -3.06 2.70 10.38
N ASN A 280 -4.05 2.67 9.49
CA ASN A 280 -4.29 1.56 8.55
C ASN A 280 -4.20 1.99 7.08
N GLY A 281 -3.58 3.14 6.80
CA GLY A 281 -3.38 3.66 5.45
C GLY A 281 -3.86 5.10 5.27
N ASN A 282 -4.77 5.58 6.13
CA ASN A 282 -5.29 6.95 6.12
C ASN A 282 -5.76 7.42 4.72
N VAL A 283 -6.66 6.65 4.12
CA VAL A 283 -7.06 6.78 2.71
C VAL A 283 -8.58 6.68 2.54
N ALA A 284 -9.11 7.26 1.46
CA ALA A 284 -10.51 7.15 1.05
C ALA A 284 -10.62 7.27 -0.47
N ASP A 285 -10.12 6.29 -1.22
CA ASP A 285 -10.07 6.36 -2.68
C ASP A 285 -11.39 5.87 -3.29
N PHE A 286 -11.80 6.53 -4.37
CA PHE A 286 -13.02 6.21 -5.12
C PHE A 286 -12.66 5.87 -6.56
N TYR A 287 -13.16 4.74 -7.04
CA TYR A 287 -12.96 4.28 -8.42
C TYR A 287 -14.30 4.06 -9.11
N LEU A 288 -14.37 4.44 -10.39
CA LEU A 288 -15.46 4.09 -11.30
C LEU A 288 -14.90 3.40 -12.53
N ASP A 289 -15.44 2.24 -12.89
CA ASP A 289 -14.98 1.43 -14.03
C ASP A 289 -13.45 1.21 -14.03
N GLY A 290 -12.90 0.95 -12.84
CA GLY A 290 -11.46 0.76 -12.61
C GLY A 290 -10.64 2.06 -12.59
N GLN A 291 -11.20 3.20 -13.01
CA GLN A 291 -10.53 4.49 -12.99
C GLN A 291 -10.65 5.17 -11.63
N LEU A 292 -9.51 5.61 -11.06
CA LEU A 292 -9.51 6.46 -9.88
C LEU A 292 -10.15 7.82 -10.19
N ILE A 293 -11.25 8.13 -9.54
CA ILE A 293 -12.00 9.39 -9.73
C ILE A 293 -11.76 10.40 -8.62
N SER A 294 -11.34 9.97 -7.43
CA SER A 294 -11.10 10.89 -6.31
C SER A 294 -10.26 10.27 -5.19
N THR A 295 -9.35 11.07 -4.63
CA THR A 295 -8.55 10.78 -3.43
C THR A 295 -8.61 11.99 -2.46
N PRO A 296 -9.57 12.03 -1.53
CA PRO A 296 -9.75 13.12 -0.59
C PRO A 296 -8.55 13.25 0.34
N SER A 297 -8.07 14.48 0.56
CA SER A 297 -7.07 14.80 1.58
C SER A 297 -7.64 14.89 3.00
N ASN A 298 -8.96 15.07 3.12
CA ASN A 298 -9.63 15.45 4.36
C ASN A 298 -10.05 14.24 5.20
N ARG A 299 -9.91 14.39 6.52
CA ARG A 299 -10.44 13.47 7.53
C ARG A 299 -11.98 13.45 7.52
N GLY A 300 -12.55 12.32 7.95
CA GLY A 300 -13.98 12.14 8.16
C GLY A 300 -14.66 11.38 7.03
N PHE A 301 -15.96 11.60 6.86
CA PHE A 301 -16.73 11.05 5.75
C PHE A 301 -16.42 11.82 4.47
N ASN A 302 -16.10 11.09 3.40
CA ASN A 302 -15.94 11.63 2.06
C ASN A 302 -17.03 11.02 1.18
N ALA A 303 -17.65 11.83 0.33
CA ALA A 303 -18.81 11.42 -0.45
C ALA A 303 -18.72 11.82 -1.92
N VAL A 304 -19.13 10.90 -2.80
CA VAL A 304 -19.31 11.14 -4.23
C VAL A 304 -20.73 10.77 -4.61
N GLU A 305 -21.48 11.74 -5.14
CA GLU A 305 -22.80 11.50 -5.72
C GLU A 305 -22.65 11.02 -7.17
N LEU A 306 -23.41 10.01 -7.58
CA LEU A 306 -23.49 9.59 -8.98
C LEU A 306 -24.73 10.18 -9.65
N ARG A 307 -24.58 10.65 -10.89
CA ARG A 307 -25.71 11.05 -11.74
C ARG A 307 -26.46 9.80 -12.24
N ALA A 308 -27.64 10.02 -12.82
CA ALA A 308 -28.45 8.94 -13.38
C ALA A 308 -27.76 8.17 -14.52
N ASP A 309 -26.80 8.80 -15.20
CA ASP A 309 -25.95 8.17 -16.23
C ASP A 309 -24.70 7.47 -15.65
N GLY A 310 -24.58 7.41 -14.32
CA GLY A 310 -23.44 6.81 -13.62
C GLY A 310 -22.22 7.73 -13.47
N SER A 311 -22.21 8.91 -14.08
CA SER A 311 -21.07 9.83 -13.99
C SER A 311 -20.94 10.46 -12.58
N PRO A 312 -19.71 10.66 -12.07
CA PRO A 312 -19.51 11.22 -10.74
C PRO A 312 -19.76 12.73 -10.71
N LYS A 313 -20.34 13.22 -9.61
CA LYS A 313 -20.28 14.62 -9.22
C LYS A 313 -19.02 14.89 -8.38
N LYS A 314 -18.78 16.16 -8.07
CA LYS A 314 -17.64 16.59 -7.27
C LYS A 314 -17.68 15.96 -5.87
N LEU A 315 -16.52 15.49 -5.43
CA LEU A 315 -16.26 15.04 -4.07
C LEU A 315 -16.67 16.08 -3.02
N ARG A 316 -17.29 15.62 -1.94
CA ARG A 316 -17.51 16.39 -0.71
C ARG A 316 -16.88 15.70 0.49
N SER A 317 -16.32 16.48 1.41
CA SER A 317 -15.72 15.98 2.65
C SER A 317 -16.45 16.57 3.85
N PHE A 318 -16.65 15.75 4.88
CA PHE A 318 -17.32 16.09 6.12
C PHE A 318 -16.44 15.60 7.28
N ASP A 319 -15.75 16.52 7.94
CA ASP A 319 -14.88 16.20 9.08
C ASP A 319 -15.74 15.91 10.33
N THR A 320 -16.31 14.72 10.40
CA THR A 320 -17.14 14.25 11.52
C THR A 320 -16.33 13.90 12.77
N TYR A 321 -15.02 14.14 12.76
CA TYR A 321 -14.23 14.22 13.99
C TYR A 321 -14.33 15.61 14.62
N HIS A 322 -14.59 16.67 13.87
CA HIS A 322 -14.75 18.03 14.39
C HIS A 322 -16.23 18.43 14.53
N TYR A 323 -16.51 19.43 15.37
CA TYR A 323 -17.86 19.97 15.53
C TYR A 323 -18.37 20.56 14.21
N GLY A 324 -19.64 20.32 13.88
CA GLY A 324 -20.29 20.80 12.66
C GLY A 324 -20.20 19.84 11.46
N GLY A 325 -19.23 18.91 11.45
CA GLY A 325 -19.06 17.97 10.34
C GLY A 325 -20.23 16.99 10.18
N ALA A 326 -20.78 16.51 11.30
CA ALA A 326 -21.93 15.59 11.30
C ALA A 326 -23.21 16.29 10.84
N GLU A 327 -23.41 17.56 11.22
CA GLU A 327 -24.53 18.38 10.78
C GLU A 327 -24.46 18.66 9.27
N ALA A 328 -23.27 19.00 8.76
CA ALA A 328 -23.06 19.20 7.32
C ALA A 328 -23.30 17.91 6.52
N LEU A 329 -22.91 16.74 7.06
CA LEU A 329 -23.20 15.45 6.45
C LEU A 329 -24.71 15.17 6.40
N VAL A 330 -25.44 15.47 7.48
CA VAL A 330 -26.90 15.34 7.52
C VAL A 330 -27.56 16.23 6.47
N GLU A 331 -27.19 17.51 6.42
CA GLU A 331 -27.73 18.47 5.46
C GLU A 331 -27.47 18.01 4.02
N PHE A 332 -26.26 17.53 3.74
CA PHE A 332 -25.91 16.96 2.45
C PHE A 332 -26.87 15.82 2.06
N ILE A 333 -27.04 14.83 2.93
CA ILE A 333 -27.86 13.64 2.66
C ILE A 333 -29.36 13.97 2.57
N GLN A 334 -29.84 14.95 3.33
CA GLN A 334 -31.24 15.40 3.26
C GLN A 334 -31.56 16.10 1.95
N ASN A 335 -30.58 16.81 1.39
CA ASN A 335 -30.72 17.50 0.12
C ASN A 335 -30.54 16.59 -1.12
N LEU A 336 -30.20 15.31 -0.93
CA LEU A 336 -30.18 14.33 -2.02
C LEU A 336 -31.61 13.92 -2.42
N PRO A 337 -31.96 13.96 -3.72
CA PRO A 337 -33.20 13.36 -4.19
C PRO A 337 -33.26 11.85 -3.86
N ASN A 338 -34.45 11.34 -3.57
CA ASN A 338 -34.64 9.89 -3.43
C ASN A 338 -34.28 9.17 -4.74
N GLY A 339 -33.67 8.00 -4.62
CA GLY A 339 -33.11 7.22 -5.73
C GLY A 339 -31.68 7.59 -6.11
N THR A 340 -31.09 8.62 -5.50
CA THR A 340 -29.70 9.02 -5.81
C THR A 340 -28.69 8.01 -5.26
N HIS A 341 -27.79 7.54 -6.11
CA HIS A 341 -26.65 6.73 -5.69
C HIS A 341 -25.54 7.62 -5.13
N VAL A 342 -24.99 7.22 -3.99
CA VAL A 342 -23.97 7.98 -3.28
C VAL A 342 -22.96 7.04 -2.63
N LEU A 343 -21.69 7.38 -2.83
CA LEU A 343 -20.54 6.64 -2.36
C LEU A 343 -20.03 7.33 -1.10
N PHE A 344 -19.74 6.59 -0.04
CA PHE A 344 -19.12 7.11 1.16
C PHE A 344 -17.87 6.30 1.51
N GLY A 345 -16.79 7.00 1.84
CA GLY A 345 -15.54 6.42 2.35
C GLY A 345 -15.01 7.24 3.51
N VAL A 346 -14.52 6.58 4.56
CA VAL A 346 -13.91 7.24 5.72
C VAL A 346 -12.40 7.33 5.56
N ARG A 347 -11.85 8.50 5.90
CA ARG A 347 -10.40 8.71 6.02
C ARG A 347 -10.06 9.17 7.45
N ASP A 348 -8.99 8.62 8.02
CA ASP A 348 -8.49 8.90 9.37
C ASP A 348 -9.46 8.52 10.50
N GLU A 349 -10.47 9.35 10.77
CA GLU A 349 -11.39 9.25 11.90
C GLU A 349 -12.72 9.91 11.51
N ALA A 350 -13.84 9.24 11.77
CA ALA A 350 -15.17 9.78 11.45
C ALA A 350 -16.23 9.51 12.53
N SER A 351 -15.89 8.81 13.61
CA SER A 351 -16.85 8.34 14.62
C SER A 351 -17.07 9.33 15.76
N THR A 352 -16.10 10.21 16.05
CA THR A 352 -16.05 10.97 17.32
C THR A 352 -17.24 11.88 17.55
N ASN A 353 -17.66 12.62 16.52
CA ASN A 353 -18.83 13.49 16.58
C ASN A 353 -19.99 12.94 15.74
N LEU A 354 -20.01 11.63 15.46
CA LEU A 354 -21.12 11.01 14.75
C LEU A 354 -22.37 11.01 15.64
N THR A 355 -23.36 11.82 15.27
CA THR A 355 -24.62 11.94 16.00
C THR A 355 -25.65 10.92 15.53
N ASN A 356 -26.68 10.66 16.37
CA ASN A 356 -27.83 9.83 15.96
C ASN A 356 -28.50 10.35 14.69
N ALA A 357 -28.50 11.68 14.45
CA ALA A 357 -29.05 12.25 13.23
C ALA A 357 -28.19 11.91 12.00
N SER A 358 -26.86 11.97 12.11
CA SER A 358 -25.95 11.57 11.02
C SER A 358 -25.99 10.07 10.75
N VAL A 359 -26.11 9.24 11.80
CA VAL A 359 -26.37 7.81 11.65
C VAL A 359 -27.67 7.57 10.90
N ALA A 360 -28.78 8.18 11.33
CA ALA A 360 -30.07 8.03 10.66
C ALA A 360 -30.05 8.53 9.20
N ALA A 361 -29.26 9.56 8.91
CA ALA A 361 -29.05 10.04 7.53
C ALA A 361 -28.31 8.99 6.68
N LEU A 362 -27.22 8.41 7.17
CA LEU A 362 -26.51 7.33 6.48
C LEU A 362 -27.38 6.06 6.32
N GLU A 363 -28.21 5.74 7.32
CA GLU A 363 -29.20 4.65 7.23
C GLU A 363 -30.27 4.91 6.18
N ALA A 364 -30.64 6.18 5.96
CA ALA A 364 -31.51 6.58 4.86
C ALA A 364 -30.85 6.41 3.48
N CYS A 365 -29.54 6.20 3.43
CA CYS A 365 -28.80 5.77 2.23
C CYS A 365 -28.56 4.24 2.19
N GLY A 366 -29.16 3.49 3.13
CA GLY A 366 -29.10 2.05 3.17
C GLY A 366 -28.08 1.45 4.14
N ALA A 367 -27.32 2.28 4.87
CA ALA A 367 -26.38 1.79 5.88
C ALA A 367 -27.08 0.93 6.94
N ARG A 368 -26.48 -0.21 7.28
CA ARG A 368 -26.92 -1.11 8.35
C ARG A 368 -25.83 -1.34 9.39
N ARG A 369 -24.58 -1.19 8.99
CA ARG A 369 -23.39 -1.44 9.81
C ARG A 369 -22.71 -0.17 10.30
N ILE A 370 -23.24 1.01 9.96
CA ILE A 370 -22.67 2.31 10.41
C ILE A 370 -22.49 2.42 11.93
N ARG A 371 -23.33 1.75 12.74
CA ARG A 371 -23.19 1.75 14.21
C ARG A 371 -22.00 0.92 14.71
N GLU A 372 -21.38 0.11 13.86
CA GLU A 372 -20.17 -0.65 14.15
C GLU A 372 -18.90 0.21 13.96
N LEU A 373 -19.01 1.40 13.33
CA LEU A 373 -17.87 2.26 13.07
C LEU A 373 -17.27 2.78 14.39
N GLY A 374 -16.10 2.24 14.73
CA GLY A 374 -15.30 2.65 15.89
C GLY A 374 -14.33 3.80 15.59
N TRP A 375 -13.67 4.25 16.65
CA TRP A 375 -12.60 5.25 16.58
C TRP A 375 -11.52 4.84 15.57
N ARG A 376 -11.29 5.68 14.56
CA ARG A 376 -10.36 5.42 13.45
C ARG A 376 -10.64 4.12 12.70
N GLY A 377 -11.89 3.66 12.70
CA GLY A 377 -12.32 2.53 11.88
C GLY A 377 -12.38 2.90 10.40
N ALA A 378 -12.28 1.88 9.55
CA ALA A 378 -12.54 2.01 8.12
C ALA A 378 -14.03 1.80 7.85
N TYR A 379 -14.61 2.59 6.95
CA TYR A 379 -16.00 2.44 6.56
C TYR A 379 -16.21 2.85 5.10
N ALA A 380 -16.85 1.97 4.35
CA ALA A 380 -17.22 2.19 2.96
C ALA A 380 -18.69 1.81 2.74
N LEU A 381 -19.43 2.67 2.04
CA LEU A 381 -20.83 2.45 1.69
C LEU A 381 -21.09 2.88 0.24
N ILE A 382 -21.66 1.96 -0.54
CA ILE A 382 -22.27 2.26 -1.83
C ILE A 382 -23.78 2.27 -1.59
N GLY A 383 -24.33 3.45 -1.36
CA GLY A 383 -25.69 3.65 -0.88
C GLY A 383 -26.65 4.20 -1.93
N THR A 384 -27.94 4.05 -1.67
CA THR A 384 -29.02 4.70 -2.44
C THR A 384 -29.94 5.46 -1.51
N LYS A 385 -30.10 6.77 -1.73
CA LYS A 385 -30.98 7.61 -0.92
C LYS A 385 -32.43 7.11 -0.99
N GLY A 386 -33.02 6.77 0.16
CA GLY A 386 -34.37 6.20 0.26
C GLY A 386 -34.43 4.71 -0.12
N GLY A 387 -33.30 4.04 -0.31
CA GLY A 387 -33.20 2.65 -0.71
C GLY A 387 -32.26 1.82 0.17
N ALA A 388 -31.97 0.60 -0.28
CA ALA A 388 -30.96 -0.26 0.34
C ALA A 388 -29.55 0.09 -0.14
N ALA A 389 -28.54 -0.28 0.65
CA ALA A 389 -27.16 -0.25 0.20
C ALA A 389 -26.95 -1.30 -0.89
N LEU A 390 -26.12 -0.98 -1.88
CA LEU A 390 -25.62 -1.92 -2.87
C LEU A 390 -24.44 -2.70 -2.29
N ALA A 391 -23.60 -2.04 -1.47
CA ALA A 391 -22.53 -2.66 -0.71
C ALA A 391 -22.20 -1.83 0.54
N GLU A 392 -21.77 -2.48 1.62
CA GLU A 392 -21.34 -1.81 2.86
C GLU A 392 -20.26 -2.65 3.55
N THR A 393 -19.18 -2.00 4.00
CA THR A 393 -18.10 -2.64 4.76
C THR A 393 -17.63 -1.73 5.88
N VAL A 394 -17.31 -2.33 7.02
CA VAL A 394 -16.74 -1.66 8.20
C VAL A 394 -15.66 -2.55 8.81
N ARG A 395 -14.56 -1.96 9.25
CA ARG A 395 -13.46 -2.65 9.94
C ARG A 395 -12.85 -1.82 11.06
#